data_AF-A0A8S0FLP7-F1
#
_entry.id   AF-A0A8S0FLP7-F1
#
_cell.length_a   1.000
_cell.length_b   1.000
_cell.length_c   1.000
_cell.angle_alpha   90.00
_cell.angle_beta   90.00
_cell.angle_gamma   90.00
#
_symmetry.space_group_name_H-M   'P 1'
#
loop_
_entity.id
_entity.type
_entity.pdbx_description
1 polymer ?
#
loop_
_entity_poly.entity_id
_entity_poly.type
_entity_poly.pdbx_seq_one_letter_code
_entity_poly.pdbx_strand_id
1 'polypeptide(L)'
;MLQAKLLRAIEAREILPIGASSPIQVDIRIISATNQNLAQFIAEGKFREDLFYRLNVIPITLPPLRERQEDIELLVHYFLHLHTRRLGSVYPGIAPDVVEILRKHRWPGNLRELSNLMEYLVNVVPSGEVIDSTLLPPNLLNNGTTEQSDVTEASEAHPEFRILVTR
;
A
#
# COMPACT_ATOMS: atom_id res chain seq x y z
N MET A 1 -8.76 14.02 21.25
CA MET A 1 -10.24 14.00 21.21
C MET A 1 -10.83 12.86 20.37
N LEU A 2 -10.26 12.48 19.21
CA LEU A 2 -10.82 11.41 18.37
C LEU A 2 -10.80 10.01 19.04
N GLN A 3 -9.67 9.62 19.66
CA GLN A 3 -9.52 8.31 20.30
C GLN A 3 -10.57 8.05 21.39
N ALA A 4 -10.98 9.09 22.13
CA ALA A 4 -12.03 8.99 23.15
C ALA A 4 -13.43 8.76 22.56
N LYS A 5 -13.74 9.36 21.40
CA LYS A 5 -15.00 9.12 20.68
C LYS A 5 -15.06 7.70 20.13
N LEU A 6 -13.93 7.22 19.59
CA LEU A 6 -13.83 5.84 19.08
C LEU A 6 -14.00 4.81 20.21
N LEU A 7 -13.39 5.04 21.37
CA LEU A 7 -13.57 4.19 22.54
C LEU A 7 -15.05 4.08 22.94
N ARG A 8 -15.79 5.21 22.96
CA ARG A 8 -17.24 5.19 23.21
C ARG A 8 -18.02 4.39 22.16
N ALA A 9 -17.67 4.51 20.88
CA ALA A 9 -18.30 3.71 19.82
C ALA A 9 -18.05 2.20 19.99
N ILE A 10 -16.88 1.82 20.48
CA ILE A 10 -16.53 0.41 20.75
C ILE A 10 -17.26 -0.11 21.98
N GLU A 11 -17.27 0.65 23.08
CA GLU A 11 -17.77 0.19 24.38
C GLU A 11 -19.29 0.31 24.52
N ALA A 12 -19.85 1.47 24.17
CA ALA A 12 -21.28 1.75 24.32
C ALA A 12 -22.10 1.38 23.07
N ARG A 13 -21.43 1.01 21.95
CA ARG A 13 -22.06 0.81 20.64
C ARG A 13 -22.91 2.00 20.20
N GLU A 14 -22.42 3.20 20.53
CA GLU A 14 -23.12 4.45 20.26
C GLU A 14 -22.21 5.46 19.57
N ILE A 15 -22.76 6.19 18.62
CA ILE A 15 -22.08 7.33 17.99
C ILE A 15 -22.90 8.59 18.17
N LEU A 16 -22.22 9.73 18.31
CA LEU A 16 -22.84 11.05 18.35
C LEU A 16 -22.50 11.79 17.05
N PRO A 17 -23.47 11.94 16.12
CA PRO A 17 -23.27 12.75 14.92
C PRO A 17 -22.89 14.18 15.28
N ILE A 18 -22.09 14.83 14.44
CA ILE A 18 -21.69 16.22 14.69
C ILE A 18 -22.92 17.11 14.60
N GLY A 19 -23.19 17.88 15.66
CA GLY A 19 -24.36 18.74 15.77
C GLY A 19 -25.63 18.05 16.31
N ALA A 20 -25.59 16.74 16.56
CA ALA A 20 -26.68 16.05 17.25
C ALA A 20 -26.59 16.27 18.77
N SER A 21 -27.74 16.27 19.43
CA SER A 21 -27.87 16.37 20.89
C SER A 21 -27.93 15.01 21.59
N SER A 22 -28.12 13.92 20.86
CA SER A 22 -28.27 12.56 21.41
C SER A 22 -27.49 11.53 20.59
N PRO A 23 -26.91 10.50 21.25
CA PRO A 23 -26.24 9.40 20.58
C PRO A 23 -27.24 8.47 19.89
N ILE A 24 -26.75 7.73 18.88
CA ILE A 24 -27.49 6.68 18.19
C ILE A 24 -26.79 5.34 18.37
N GLN A 25 -27.58 4.28 18.61
CA GLN A 25 -27.10 2.91 18.71
C GLN A 25 -26.68 2.37 17.34
N VAL A 26 -25.59 1.63 17.29
CA VAL A 26 -25.03 1.06 16.08
C VAL A 26 -24.60 -0.40 16.28
N ASP A 27 -24.86 -1.23 15.27
CA ASP A 27 -24.29 -2.57 15.19
C ASP A 27 -23.18 -2.59 14.13
N ILE A 28 -21.93 -2.66 14.60
CA ILE A 28 -20.75 -2.49 13.76
C ILE A 28 -19.72 -3.59 14.00
N ARG A 29 -19.06 -4.00 12.91
CA ARG A 29 -17.83 -4.79 12.95
C ARG A 29 -16.65 -3.87 12.69
N ILE A 30 -15.70 -3.84 13.62
CA ILE A 30 -14.53 -2.97 13.53
C ILE A 30 -13.35 -3.78 13.00
N ILE A 31 -12.70 -3.25 11.96
CA ILE A 31 -11.43 -3.75 11.42
C ILE A 31 -10.46 -2.58 11.46
N SER A 32 -9.34 -2.74 12.15
CA SER A 32 -8.27 -1.75 12.24
C SER A 32 -7.01 -2.29 11.57
N ALA A 33 -6.22 -1.38 11.01
CA ALA A 33 -4.92 -1.69 10.43
C ALA A 33 -3.97 -0.52 10.71
N THR A 34 -2.71 -0.83 10.99
CA THR A 34 -1.66 0.16 11.25
C THR A 34 -0.33 -0.35 10.74
N ASN A 35 0.48 0.55 10.17
CA ASN A 35 1.89 0.29 9.87
C ASN A 35 2.82 0.84 10.96
N GLN A 36 2.27 1.52 11.97
CA GLN A 36 3.02 2.11 13.07
C GLN A 36 3.13 1.11 14.22
N ASN A 37 4.25 1.17 14.95
CA ASN A 37 4.44 0.39 16.16
C ASN A 37 3.61 0.99 17.30
N LEU A 38 2.42 0.43 17.54
CA LEU A 38 1.52 0.93 18.58
C LEU A 38 2.12 0.79 19.99
N ALA A 39 2.95 -0.23 20.26
CA ALA A 39 3.60 -0.37 21.56
C ALA A 39 4.52 0.82 21.87
N GLN A 40 5.30 1.26 20.88
CA GLN A 40 6.11 2.48 20.99
C GLN A 40 5.23 3.72 21.21
N PHE A 41 4.12 3.85 20.46
CA PHE A 41 3.24 5.01 20.56
C PHE A 41 2.49 5.09 21.89
N ILE A 42 2.20 3.94 22.51
CA ILE A 42 1.67 3.86 23.88
C ILE A 42 2.73 4.33 24.88
N ALA A 43 3.97 3.85 24.74
CA ALA A 43 5.08 4.27 25.61
C ALA A 43 5.36 5.79 25.52
N GLU A 44 5.20 6.38 24.34
CA GLU A 44 5.34 7.83 24.11
C GLU A 44 4.08 8.64 24.50
N GLY A 45 3.01 8.00 24.99
CA GLY A 45 1.76 8.68 25.36
C GLY A 45 0.94 9.23 24.17
N LYS A 46 1.32 8.88 22.93
CA LYS A 46 0.64 9.30 21.69
C LYS A 46 -0.59 8.45 21.38
N PHE A 47 -0.66 7.25 21.95
CA PHE A 47 -1.78 6.33 21.77
C PHE A 47 -2.30 5.84 23.12
N ARG A 48 -3.62 5.84 23.28
CA ARG A 48 -4.22 5.37 24.52
C ARG A 48 -4.19 3.85 24.64
N GLU A 49 -3.70 3.38 25.77
CA GLU A 49 -3.56 1.96 26.07
C GLU A 49 -4.92 1.23 26.11
N ASP A 50 -5.95 1.86 26.68
CA ASP A 50 -7.31 1.28 26.76
C ASP A 50 -7.93 1.03 25.37
N LEU A 51 -7.73 1.95 24.43
CA LEU A 51 -8.14 1.77 23.04
C LEU A 51 -7.36 0.64 22.35
N PHE A 52 -6.06 0.50 22.64
CA PHE A 52 -5.24 -0.56 22.07
C PHE A 52 -5.77 -1.95 22.43
N TYR A 53 -6.03 -2.21 23.72
CA TYR A 53 -6.54 -3.50 24.16
C TYR A 53 -7.92 -3.84 23.58
N ARG A 54 -8.75 -2.84 23.29
CA ARG A 54 -10.05 -3.05 22.64
C ARG A 54 -9.94 -3.38 21.15
N LEU A 55 -8.93 -2.83 20.46
CA LEU A 55 -8.72 -3.08 19.03
C LEU A 55 -7.89 -4.36 18.80
N ASN A 56 -6.97 -4.69 19.69
CA ASN A 56 -5.99 -5.76 19.51
C ASN A 56 -6.46 -7.11 20.08
N VAL A 57 -7.70 -7.50 19.80
CA VAL A 57 -8.27 -8.77 20.28
C VAL A 57 -7.81 -9.95 19.43
N ILE A 58 -7.85 -9.79 18.11
CA ILE A 58 -7.39 -10.80 17.14
C ILE A 58 -6.36 -10.13 16.22
N PRO A 59 -5.07 -10.12 16.60
CA PRO A 59 -4.03 -9.53 15.76
C PRO A 59 -3.79 -10.39 14.52
N ILE A 60 -3.75 -9.74 13.35
CA ILE A 60 -3.32 -10.35 12.09
C ILE A 60 -2.12 -9.57 11.58
N THR A 61 -0.93 -10.18 11.65
CA THR A 61 0.29 -9.59 11.11
C THR A 61 0.44 -10.00 9.65
N LEU A 62 0.47 -9.03 8.75
CA LEU A 62 0.75 -9.28 7.33
C LEU A 62 2.25 -9.23 7.08
N PRO A 63 2.89 -10.32 6.62
CA PRO A 63 4.29 -10.29 6.27
C PRO A 63 4.51 -9.34 5.07
N PRO A 64 5.65 -8.66 5.00
CA PRO A 64 6.05 -7.90 3.82
C PRO A 64 6.33 -8.83 2.64
N LEU A 65 6.32 -8.29 1.43
CA LEU A 65 6.47 -9.07 0.19
C LEU A 65 7.81 -9.83 0.12
N ARG A 66 8.88 -9.28 0.70
CA ARG A 66 10.20 -9.93 0.80
C ARG A 66 10.21 -11.25 1.59
N GLU A 67 9.24 -11.46 2.48
CA GLU A 67 9.08 -12.68 3.29
C GLU A 67 8.16 -13.71 2.60
N ARG A 68 7.54 -13.34 1.47
CA ARG A 68 6.65 -14.19 0.65
C ARG A 68 6.99 -14.09 -0.84
N GLN A 69 8.26 -14.31 -1.18
CA GLN A 69 8.75 -14.16 -2.56
C GLN A 69 8.12 -15.16 -3.53
N GLU A 70 7.62 -16.28 -3.03
CA GLU A 70 6.90 -17.30 -3.80
C GLU A 70 5.62 -16.72 -4.45
N ASP A 71 4.98 -15.75 -3.81
CA ASP A 71 3.75 -15.10 -4.30
C ASP A 71 4.02 -14.08 -5.43
N ILE A 72 5.29 -13.68 -5.66
CA ILE A 72 5.61 -12.59 -6.59
C ILE A 72 5.15 -12.90 -8.01
N GLU A 73 5.41 -14.11 -8.50
CA GLU A 73 5.02 -14.50 -9.86
C GLU A 73 3.50 -14.46 -10.06
N LEU A 74 2.75 -15.00 -9.09
CA LEU A 74 1.28 -14.95 -9.10
C LEU A 74 0.77 -13.50 -9.08
N LEU A 75 1.35 -12.67 -8.22
CA LEU A 75 0.98 -11.25 -8.09
C LEU A 75 1.31 -10.45 -9.35
N VAL A 76 2.44 -10.74 -10.00
CA VAL A 76 2.84 -10.14 -11.28
C VAL A 76 1.77 -10.43 -12.34
N HIS A 77 1.41 -11.70 -12.53
CA HIS A 77 0.39 -12.06 -13.51
C HIS A 77 -0.97 -11.45 -13.18
N TYR A 78 -1.34 -11.39 -11.90
CA TYR A 78 -2.56 -10.73 -11.44
C TYR A 78 -2.57 -9.23 -11.79
N PHE A 79 -1.50 -8.49 -11.48
CA PHE A 79 -1.45 -7.05 -11.75
C PHE A 79 -1.34 -6.74 -13.25
N LEU A 80 -0.58 -7.52 -14.02
CA LEU A 80 -0.56 -7.39 -15.49
C LEU A 80 -1.97 -7.58 -16.06
N HIS A 81 -2.71 -8.58 -15.61
CA HIS A 81 -4.09 -8.82 -16.04
C HIS A 81 -5.03 -7.68 -15.62
N LEU A 82 -4.90 -7.20 -14.38
CA LEU A 82 -5.70 -6.09 -13.85
C LEU A 82 -5.51 -4.82 -14.68
N HIS A 83 -4.25 -4.46 -14.97
CA HIS A 83 -3.92 -3.21 -15.66
C HIS A 83 -4.22 -3.26 -17.16
N THR A 84 -3.92 -4.38 -17.82
CA THR A 84 -4.25 -4.57 -19.25
C THR A 84 -5.75 -4.47 -19.49
N ARG A 85 -6.58 -5.10 -18.65
CA ARG A 85 -8.04 -4.97 -18.72
C ARG A 85 -8.54 -3.55 -18.48
N ARG A 86 -7.93 -2.83 -17.55
CA ARG A 86 -8.31 -1.44 -17.25
C ARG A 86 -7.96 -0.49 -18.40
N LEU A 87 -6.85 -0.72 -19.10
CA LEU A 87 -6.35 0.11 -20.20
C LEU A 87 -6.87 -0.31 -21.57
N GLY A 88 -7.48 -1.51 -21.69
CA GLY A 88 -7.86 -2.08 -22.98
C GLY A 88 -6.66 -2.56 -23.80
N SER A 89 -5.51 -2.80 -23.16
CA SER A 89 -4.28 -3.26 -23.80
C SER A 89 -4.25 -4.78 -23.94
N VAL A 90 -3.46 -5.27 -24.88
CA VAL A 90 -3.16 -6.71 -25.01
C VAL A 90 -2.30 -7.15 -23.84
N TYR A 91 -2.57 -8.35 -23.31
CA TYR A 91 -1.76 -8.93 -22.24
C TYR A 91 -0.33 -9.20 -22.74
N PRO A 92 0.71 -8.58 -22.14
CA PRO A 92 2.09 -8.84 -22.54
C PRO A 92 2.57 -10.16 -21.95
N GLY A 93 3.44 -10.86 -22.67
CA GLY A 93 4.23 -11.93 -22.06
C GLY A 93 5.21 -11.37 -21.03
N ILE A 94 5.76 -12.22 -20.17
CA ILE A 94 6.87 -11.86 -19.28
C ILE A 94 8.00 -12.87 -19.42
N ALA A 95 9.22 -12.38 -19.60
CA ALA A 95 10.38 -13.23 -19.75
C ALA A 95 10.75 -13.90 -18.39
N PRO A 96 11.20 -15.16 -18.36
CA PRO A 96 11.50 -15.86 -17.11
C PRO A 96 12.60 -15.20 -16.26
N ASP A 97 13.59 -14.59 -16.89
CA ASP A 97 14.67 -13.85 -16.24
C ASP A 97 14.16 -12.60 -15.51
N VAL A 98 13.14 -11.93 -16.07
CA VAL A 98 12.45 -10.82 -15.40
C VAL A 98 11.80 -11.29 -14.10
N VAL A 99 11.08 -12.41 -14.13
CA VAL A 99 10.45 -12.97 -12.91
C VAL A 99 11.50 -13.25 -11.83
N GLU A 100 12.66 -13.78 -12.23
CA GLU A 100 13.77 -14.04 -11.30
C GLU A 100 14.40 -12.75 -10.73
N ILE A 101 14.49 -11.68 -11.52
CA ILE A 101 14.92 -10.35 -11.04
C ILE A 101 13.90 -9.82 -10.02
N LEU A 102 12.61 -9.90 -10.34
CA LEU A 102 11.54 -9.45 -9.46
C LEU A 102 11.51 -10.23 -8.14
N ARG A 103 11.80 -11.54 -8.17
CA ARG A 103 11.90 -12.37 -6.95
C ARG A 103 13.02 -11.93 -6.02
N LYS A 104 14.17 -11.53 -6.56
CA LYS A 104 15.37 -11.13 -5.79
C LYS A 104 15.27 -9.73 -5.20
N HIS A 105 14.33 -8.92 -5.67
CA HIS A 105 14.15 -7.57 -5.20
C HIS A 105 13.53 -7.51 -3.79
N ARG A 106 13.91 -6.51 -2.97
CA ARG A 106 13.45 -6.39 -1.57
C ARG A 106 12.06 -5.81 -1.41
N TRP A 107 11.54 -5.14 -2.44
CA TRP A 107 10.19 -4.52 -2.43
C TRP A 107 9.93 -3.62 -1.22
N PRO A 108 10.71 -2.55 -1.02
CA PRO A 108 10.48 -1.60 0.08
C PRO A 108 9.04 -1.02 0.07
N GLY A 109 8.44 -0.81 -1.11
CA GLY A 109 7.05 -0.37 -1.25
C GLY A 109 6.03 -1.51 -1.29
N ASN A 110 6.44 -2.76 -1.09
CA ASN A 110 5.59 -3.96 -1.10
C ASN A 110 4.70 -4.03 -2.37
N LEU A 111 3.43 -4.43 -2.22
CA LEU A 111 2.49 -4.59 -3.33
C LEU A 111 2.24 -3.28 -4.08
N ARG A 112 2.40 -2.12 -3.45
CA ARG A 112 2.20 -0.82 -4.13
C ARG A 112 3.27 -0.61 -5.19
N GLU A 113 4.53 -0.86 -4.83
CA GLU A 113 5.65 -0.77 -5.76
C GLU A 113 5.53 -1.80 -6.88
N LEU A 114 5.20 -3.05 -6.55
CA LEU A 114 4.99 -4.10 -7.55
C LEU A 114 3.85 -3.74 -8.53
N SER A 115 2.70 -3.30 -8.02
CA SER A 115 1.56 -2.89 -8.85
C SER A 115 1.91 -1.72 -9.77
N ASN A 116 2.61 -0.71 -9.24
CA ASN A 116 3.02 0.46 -10.03
C ASN A 116 4.01 0.07 -11.13
N LEU A 117 4.95 -0.84 -10.84
CA LEU A 117 5.85 -1.36 -11.85
C LEU A 117 5.08 -2.11 -12.94
N MET A 118 4.13 -2.97 -12.59
CA MET A 118 3.33 -3.69 -13.59
C MET A 118 2.48 -2.74 -14.43
N GLU A 119 1.90 -1.69 -13.82
CA GLU A 119 1.19 -0.64 -14.55
C GLU A 119 2.10 0.09 -15.54
N TYR A 120 3.31 0.46 -15.11
CA TYR A 120 4.32 1.08 -15.96
C TYR A 120 4.68 0.18 -17.14
N LEU A 121 4.98 -1.10 -16.88
CA LEU A 121 5.37 -2.06 -17.91
C LEU A 121 4.27 -2.28 -18.95
N VAL A 122 3.00 -2.35 -18.54
CA VAL A 122 1.85 -2.45 -19.45
C VAL A 122 1.72 -1.23 -20.37
N ASN A 123 2.15 -0.05 -19.92
CA ASN A 123 2.10 1.18 -20.73
C ASN A 123 3.28 1.32 -21.70
N VAL A 124 4.45 0.77 -21.34
CA VAL A 124 5.68 0.94 -22.13
C VAL A 124 5.93 -0.23 -23.08
N VAL A 125 5.50 -1.44 -22.72
CA VAL A 125 5.66 -2.61 -23.60
C VAL A 125 4.83 -2.43 -24.88
N PRO A 126 5.42 -2.64 -26.06
CA PRO A 126 4.64 -2.64 -27.30
C PRO A 126 3.56 -3.72 -27.28
N SER A 127 2.43 -3.43 -27.94
CA SER A 127 1.27 -4.33 -27.94
C SER A 127 1.63 -5.70 -28.53
N GLY A 128 1.41 -6.76 -27.74
CA GLY A 128 1.70 -8.14 -28.15
C GLY A 128 3.14 -8.59 -27.95
N GLU A 129 4.01 -7.76 -27.36
CA GLU A 129 5.38 -8.13 -27.03
C GLU A 129 5.53 -8.70 -25.62
N VAL A 130 6.75 -9.13 -25.31
CA VAL A 130 7.14 -9.72 -24.03
C VAL A 130 7.91 -8.69 -23.22
N ILE A 131 7.62 -8.59 -21.93
CA ILE A 131 8.41 -7.80 -20.99
C ILE A 131 9.76 -8.49 -20.79
N ASP A 132 10.83 -7.84 -21.23
CA ASP A 132 12.21 -8.25 -21.01
C ASP A 132 12.92 -7.40 -19.95
N SER A 133 14.16 -7.76 -19.62
CA SER A 133 14.95 -7.07 -18.59
C SER A 133 15.30 -5.62 -18.95
N THR A 134 15.23 -5.21 -20.22
CA THR A 134 15.60 -3.86 -20.67
C THR A 134 14.53 -2.83 -20.35
N LEU A 135 13.28 -3.28 -20.19
CA LEU A 135 12.15 -2.45 -19.77
C LEU A 135 12.11 -2.24 -18.26
N LEU A 136 12.95 -2.95 -17.49
CA LEU A 136 12.99 -2.80 -16.05
C LEU A 136 13.76 -1.54 -15.63
N PRO A 137 13.22 -0.78 -14.65
CA PRO A 137 13.95 0.32 -14.03
C PRO A 137 15.32 -0.10 -13.46
N PRO A 138 16.35 0.77 -13.53
CA PRO A 138 17.71 0.44 -13.08
C PRO A 138 17.83 0.01 -11.61
N ASN A 139 16.94 0.48 -10.74
CA ASN A 139 16.91 0.11 -9.32
C ASN A 139 16.54 -1.36 -9.07
N LEU A 140 15.93 -2.05 -10.06
CA LEU A 140 15.67 -3.49 -10.00
C LEU A 140 16.85 -4.31 -10.51
N LEU A 141 17.67 -3.73 -11.41
CA LEU A 141 18.86 -4.37 -11.97
C LEU A 141 20.06 -4.28 -11.02
N ASN A 142 20.16 -3.17 -10.28
CA ASN A 142 21.21 -2.93 -9.29
C ASN A 142 20.78 -3.46 -7.91
N ASN A 143 20.90 -4.77 -7.70
CA ASN A 143 20.68 -5.39 -6.39
C ASN A 143 21.79 -5.00 -5.39
N GLY A 144 21.70 -3.79 -4.84
CA GLY A 144 22.58 -3.30 -3.77
C GLY A 144 22.78 -1.79 -3.83
N THR A 145 22.48 -1.11 -2.71
CA THR A 145 22.63 0.34 -2.46
C THR A 145 21.44 1.21 -2.90
N THR A 146 20.40 1.24 -2.06
CA THR A 146 19.67 2.48 -1.83
C THR A 146 19.84 2.78 -0.35
N GLU A 147 20.99 3.36 -0.02
CA GLU A 147 21.05 4.30 1.08
C GLU A 147 20.06 5.43 0.78
N GLN A 148 19.39 5.87 1.82
CA GLN A 148 18.48 7.00 1.83
C GLN A 148 19.16 8.22 1.19
N SER A 149 18.61 8.71 0.08
CA SER A 149 18.68 10.13 -0.21
C SER A 149 17.57 10.80 0.58
N ASP A 150 17.97 11.36 1.73
CA ASP A 150 17.31 12.50 2.34
C ASP A 150 16.94 13.51 1.24
N VAL A 151 15.65 13.85 1.16
CA VAL A 151 15.20 15.06 0.48
C VAL A 151 14.44 15.87 1.52
N THR A 152 15.19 16.55 2.38
CA THR A 152 14.75 17.79 3.00
C THR A 152 15.25 18.95 2.14
N GLU A 153 14.28 19.62 1.52
CA GLU A 153 14.26 21.03 1.09
C GLU A 153 15.28 21.55 0.07
N ALA A 154 14.78 21.93 -1.11
CA ALA A 154 14.51 23.35 -1.37
C ALA A 154 13.66 23.53 -2.64
N SER A 155 12.52 24.21 -2.45
CA SER A 155 11.97 25.27 -3.29
C SER A 155 12.44 25.36 -4.74
N GLU A 156 11.57 25.00 -5.70
CA GLU A 156 11.20 25.91 -6.77
C GLU A 156 9.84 25.53 -7.36
N ALA A 157 8.89 26.45 -7.23
CA ALA A 157 7.54 26.30 -7.71
C ALA A 157 7.49 26.52 -9.22
N HIS A 158 7.13 25.48 -9.98
CA HIS A 158 6.49 25.66 -11.27
C HIS A 158 5.14 24.92 -11.30
N PRO A 159 4.04 25.63 -11.66
CA PRO A 159 2.69 25.09 -11.64
C PRO A 159 2.42 24.25 -12.89
N GLU A 160 1.30 23.51 -12.89
CA GLU A 160 0.71 22.71 -13.98
C GLU A 160 0.91 21.18 -13.88
N PHE A 161 0.33 20.56 -12.85
CA PHE A 161 -0.26 19.21 -13.00
C PHE A 161 -1.61 19.15 -12.29
N ARG A 162 -2.69 19.27 -13.07
CA ARG A 162 -4.07 19.03 -12.61
C ARG A 162 -4.39 17.54 -12.73
N ILE A 163 -4.51 16.85 -11.60
CA ILE A 163 -5.17 15.54 -11.52
C ILE A 163 -6.68 15.80 -11.41
N LEU A 164 -7.43 15.48 -12.47
CA LEU A 164 -8.89 15.45 -12.42
C LEU A 164 -9.34 14.11 -11.84
N VAL A 165 -9.85 14.13 -10.61
CA VAL A 165 -10.66 13.02 -10.08
C VAL A 165 -12.12 13.37 -10.36
N THR A 166 -12.73 12.65 -11.30
CA THR A 166 -14.17 12.75 -11.56
C THR A 166 -14.94 11.86 -10.59
N ARG A 167 -16.14 12.32 -10.19
CA ARG A 167 -17.09 11.67 -9.29
C ARG A 167 -17.60 10.33 -9.80
#